data_AF-A0A3M2C0G3-F1
#
_entry.id   AF-A0A3M2C0G3-F1
#
_cell.length_a   1.000
_cell.length_b   1.000
_cell.length_c   1.000
_cell.angle_alpha   90.00
_cell.angle_beta   90.00
_cell.angle_gamma   90.00
#
_symmetry.space_group_name_H-M   'P 1'
#
loop_
_entity.id
_entity.type
_entity.pdbx_description
1 polymer ?
#
loop_
_entity_poly.entity_id
_entity_poly.type
_entity_poly.pdbx_seq_one_letter_code
_entity_poly.pdbx_strand_id
1 'polypeptide(L)'
;MHALSRYATGALLLVACALPPSLEAEVAVRLEPAARPATPAAGGGKTELAGDGALVLPYFAVDAGDPQGETTLFAVRNNGSSPVTVRFTYFAAGGGDAAVVEERQIAPHAVRTVNLRAVEGLPVDDRGLAEGFVVAQALGAAAGAGVLSGDFFRLDPAQAAANGGSLRPALDTSCRRWSHRFLSGGPFTGSTRIAFLALDRPATGPAVAGNVYNEAGDLVAVVSVTADQDAFEISDADLELPVKFGSIDWVFQGQGHGAVSATFSASGLFSVGAEAACTEDAETIPGAVLFELPGTFLTCDGCANWQFDMPFDQRREFSKVTVDFDLFVAGWDPARPNGFHAIFWLNNGSRWQDMMGYLNSRGTQNRTVFQSNGPLGNPIGVEIVTYPGVEVGQSYHVHYEYDTIDKVVWYEIRTPSGELRVGDAIPLPAGVGKLSTSYTFIQFGSQPGGPVESLTEGWRWSNLRALFIP
;
A
#
# COMPACT_ATOMS: atom_id res chain seq x y z
N MET A 1 35.19 -79.80 -9.49
CA MET A 1 36.47 -79.10 -9.28
C MET A 1 36.83 -78.36 -10.55
N HIS A 2 37.11 -77.05 -10.41
CA HIS A 2 37.97 -76.17 -11.24
C HIS A 2 37.69 -76.05 -12.76
N ALA A 3 37.19 -74.90 -13.22
CA ALA A 3 37.92 -73.64 -13.56
C ALA A 3 38.52 -73.73 -14.97
N LEU A 4 37.91 -73.06 -15.97
CA LEU A 4 38.10 -71.66 -16.42
C LEU A 4 39.43 -71.42 -17.16
N SER A 5 39.37 -70.55 -18.20
CA SER A 5 40.45 -69.84 -18.94
C SER A 5 40.54 -70.27 -20.43
N ARG A 6 40.52 -69.43 -21.49
CA ARG A 6 40.80 -67.98 -21.64
C ARG A 6 40.53 -67.47 -23.09
N TYR A 7 40.27 -66.15 -23.22
CA TYR A 7 40.61 -65.13 -24.26
C TYR A 7 40.30 -65.39 -25.76
N ALA A 8 40.22 -64.39 -26.66
CA ALA A 8 39.76 -63.00 -26.75
C ALA A 8 40.02 -62.53 -28.20
N THR A 9 39.29 -61.51 -28.68
CA THR A 9 39.74 -60.29 -29.41
C THR A 9 38.55 -59.74 -30.22
N GLY A 10 38.27 -58.45 -30.07
CA GLY A 10 37.12 -57.77 -30.69
C GLY A 10 37.42 -57.05 -32.00
N ALA A 11 36.35 -56.48 -32.57
CA ALA A 11 36.36 -55.31 -33.44
C ALA A 11 35.01 -54.58 -33.29
N LEU A 12 35.09 -53.25 -33.22
CA LEU A 12 34.03 -52.28 -32.91
C LEU A 12 33.34 -51.84 -34.21
N LEU A 13 32.00 -51.77 -34.22
CA LEU A 13 31.19 -51.27 -35.36
C LEU A 13 30.40 -50.02 -34.93
N LEU A 14 30.58 -48.92 -35.65
CA LEU A 14 29.80 -47.68 -35.54
C LEU A 14 28.47 -47.84 -36.31
N VAL A 15 27.34 -47.61 -35.64
CA VAL A 15 26.00 -47.50 -36.25
C VAL A 15 25.50 -46.08 -36.04
N ALA A 16 25.18 -45.40 -37.14
CA ALA A 16 24.50 -44.10 -37.13
C ALA A 16 23.00 -44.32 -36.92
N CYS A 17 22.44 -43.79 -35.82
CA CYS A 17 21.00 -43.73 -35.61
C CYS A 17 20.43 -42.47 -36.29
N ALA A 18 19.53 -42.67 -37.25
CA ALA A 18 18.67 -41.61 -37.77
C ALA A 18 17.62 -41.25 -36.70
N LEU A 19 17.56 -39.97 -36.33
CA LEU A 19 16.52 -39.43 -35.45
C LEU A 19 15.21 -39.25 -36.23
N PRO A 20 14.04 -39.49 -35.60
CA PRO A 20 12.75 -39.20 -36.22
C PRO A 20 12.53 -37.68 -36.38
N PRO A 21 11.71 -37.24 -37.36
CA PRO A 21 11.41 -35.83 -37.55
C PRO A 21 10.63 -35.28 -36.35
N SER A 22 11.08 -34.14 -35.85
CA SER A 22 10.39 -33.32 -34.86
C SER A 22 9.09 -32.79 -35.45
N LEU A 23 7.95 -33.16 -34.85
CA LEU A 23 6.69 -32.45 -35.01
C LEU A 23 6.82 -31.12 -34.27
N GLU A 24 7.05 -30.03 -35.01
CA GLU A 24 6.82 -28.69 -34.50
C GLU A 24 5.30 -28.49 -34.40
N ALA A 25 4.79 -28.46 -33.17
CA ALA A 25 3.47 -27.92 -32.90
C ALA A 25 3.60 -26.39 -32.88
N GLU A 26 3.16 -25.74 -33.94
CA GLU A 26 2.96 -24.30 -33.99
C GLU A 26 1.83 -23.94 -33.01
N VAL A 27 2.18 -23.34 -31.87
CA VAL A 27 1.18 -22.71 -30.99
C VAL A 27 0.78 -21.39 -31.65
N ALA A 28 -0.31 -21.44 -32.42
CA ALA A 28 -1.00 -20.23 -32.81
C ALA A 28 -1.82 -19.73 -31.61
N VAL A 29 -1.39 -18.62 -30.99
CA VAL A 29 -2.24 -17.83 -30.09
C VAL A 29 -3.35 -17.24 -30.94
N ARG A 30 -4.49 -17.94 -30.98
CA ARG A 30 -5.71 -17.47 -31.64
C ARG A 30 -6.60 -16.82 -30.58
N LEU A 31 -6.67 -15.49 -30.61
CA LEU A 31 -7.67 -14.73 -29.89
C LEU A 31 -9.03 -15.02 -30.54
N GLU A 32 -9.82 -15.92 -29.94
CA GLU A 32 -11.23 -16.07 -30.27
C GLU A 32 -12.02 -14.95 -29.54
N PRO A 33 -12.98 -14.27 -30.20
CA PRO A 33 -13.88 -13.38 -29.50
C PRO A 33 -14.76 -14.22 -28.56
N ALA A 34 -14.60 -14.04 -27.26
CA ALA A 34 -15.40 -14.73 -26.26
C ALA A 34 -16.89 -14.45 -26.51
N ALA A 35 -17.69 -15.53 -26.55
CA ALA A 35 -19.13 -15.43 -26.41
C ALA A 35 -19.45 -14.62 -25.15
N ARG A 36 -20.39 -13.68 -25.26
CA ARG A 36 -20.79 -12.76 -24.19
C ARG A 36 -21.08 -13.57 -22.91
N PRO A 37 -20.25 -13.46 -21.85
CA PRO A 37 -20.57 -14.06 -20.57
C PRO A 37 -21.87 -13.43 -20.07
N ALA A 38 -22.68 -14.22 -19.34
CA ALA A 38 -23.78 -13.66 -18.58
C ALA A 38 -23.24 -12.50 -17.72
N THR A 39 -23.95 -11.38 -17.71
CA THR A 39 -23.60 -10.22 -16.89
C THR A 39 -23.41 -10.69 -15.45
N PRO A 40 -22.19 -10.62 -14.89
CA PRO A 40 -22.00 -10.90 -13.47
C PRO A 40 -22.84 -9.90 -12.68
N ALA A 41 -23.51 -10.37 -11.64
CA ALA A 41 -24.25 -9.50 -10.75
C ALA A 41 -23.27 -8.42 -10.21
N ALA A 42 -23.60 -7.16 -10.45
CA ALA A 42 -22.85 -6.02 -9.91
C ALA A 42 -22.99 -6.04 -8.38
N GLY A 43 -21.94 -6.50 -7.71
CA GLY A 43 -21.92 -6.67 -6.26
C GLY A 43 -20.51 -6.84 -5.71
N GLY A 44 -19.55 -6.04 -6.18
CA GLY A 44 -18.28 -5.90 -5.47
C GLY A 44 -18.51 -5.00 -4.27
N GLY A 45 -18.75 -5.58 -3.09
CA GLY A 45 -18.70 -4.83 -1.84
C GLY A 45 -17.26 -4.35 -1.63
N LYS A 46 -17.07 -3.08 -1.31
CA LYS A 46 -15.75 -2.58 -0.92
C LYS A 46 -15.34 -3.25 0.38
N THR A 47 -14.25 -4.01 0.37
CA THR A 47 -13.66 -4.53 1.61
C THR A 47 -12.78 -3.44 2.21
N GLU A 48 -13.29 -2.77 3.24
CA GLU A 48 -12.51 -1.82 4.03
C GLU A 48 -11.47 -2.61 4.85
N LEU A 49 -10.19 -2.45 4.53
CA LEU A 49 -9.13 -3.00 5.37
C LEU A 49 -9.07 -2.24 6.69
N ALA A 50 -8.84 -2.97 7.77
CA ALA A 50 -8.80 -2.38 9.11
C ALA A 50 -7.61 -1.42 9.27
N GLY A 51 -7.77 -0.41 10.12
CA GLY A 51 -6.81 0.69 10.31
C GLY A 51 -5.44 0.32 10.93
N ASP A 52 -4.73 1.32 11.45
CA ASP A 52 -3.33 1.26 11.89
C ASP A 52 -2.97 -0.02 12.67
N GLY A 53 -1.85 -0.65 12.32
CA GLY A 53 -1.30 -1.80 13.03
C GLY A 53 -1.85 -3.19 12.64
N ALA A 54 -2.73 -3.28 11.64
CA ALA A 54 -3.11 -4.58 11.06
C ALA A 54 -1.99 -5.15 10.17
N LEU A 55 -1.87 -6.48 10.14
CA LEU A 55 -1.00 -7.22 9.21
C LEU A 55 -1.85 -7.96 8.18
N VAL A 56 -1.35 -8.06 6.95
CA VAL A 56 -2.02 -8.70 5.82
C VAL A 56 -1.15 -9.82 5.26
N LEU A 57 -1.77 -10.98 5.09
CA LEU A 57 -1.30 -12.05 4.22
C LEU A 57 -2.06 -11.92 2.88
N PRO A 58 -1.41 -11.44 1.79
CA PRO A 58 -2.11 -11.07 0.57
C PRO A 58 -2.75 -12.25 -0.16
N TYR A 59 -2.22 -13.46 0.02
CA TYR A 59 -2.77 -14.67 -0.58
C TYR A 59 -2.46 -15.91 0.27
N PHE A 60 -3.42 -16.80 0.42
CA PHE A 60 -3.25 -18.16 0.94
C PHE A 60 -3.94 -19.18 0.05
N ALA A 61 -3.46 -20.42 0.11
CA ALA A 61 -4.09 -21.57 -0.51
C ALA A 61 -4.03 -22.77 0.45
N VAL A 62 -5.12 -23.53 0.52
CA VAL A 62 -5.23 -24.76 1.29
C VAL A 62 -6.01 -25.79 0.48
N ASP A 63 -5.40 -26.93 0.20
CA ASP A 63 -6.11 -28.10 -0.29
C ASP A 63 -6.85 -28.75 0.88
N ALA A 64 -8.17 -28.54 0.98
CA ALA A 64 -8.97 -29.07 2.09
C ALA A 64 -9.24 -30.58 1.93
N GLY A 65 -9.12 -31.12 0.72
CA GLY A 65 -9.39 -32.52 0.39
C GLY A 65 -8.20 -33.46 0.62
N ASP A 66 -6.97 -32.95 0.51
CA ASP A 66 -5.76 -33.74 0.69
C ASP A 66 -4.93 -33.26 1.90
N PRO A 67 -4.79 -34.06 2.97
CA PRO A 67 -3.90 -33.76 4.10
C PRO A 67 -2.42 -33.57 3.73
N GLN A 68 -1.99 -34.11 2.58
CA GLN A 68 -0.65 -33.93 2.00
C GLN A 68 -0.61 -32.83 0.92
N GLY A 69 -1.75 -32.21 0.60
CA GLY A 69 -1.84 -31.14 -0.37
C GLY A 69 -1.31 -29.81 0.17
N GLU A 70 -1.40 -28.77 -0.66
CA GLU A 70 -0.91 -27.44 -0.36
C GLU A 70 -1.56 -26.86 0.92
N THR A 71 -0.78 -26.14 1.73
CA THR A 71 -1.31 -25.39 2.87
C THR A 71 -0.45 -24.18 3.19
N THR A 72 -1.06 -23.13 3.71
CA THR A 72 -0.34 -21.97 4.22
C THR A 72 -0.31 -21.95 5.75
N LEU A 73 0.89 -21.75 6.30
CA LEU A 73 1.13 -21.43 7.69
C LEU A 73 1.50 -19.95 7.77
N PHE A 74 1.02 -19.26 8.80
CA PHE A 74 1.51 -17.92 9.10
C PHE A 74 1.70 -17.75 10.60
N ALA A 75 2.57 -16.82 10.98
CA ALA A 75 2.85 -16.50 12.36
C ALA A 75 2.70 -15.01 12.61
N VAL A 76 2.00 -14.66 13.69
CA VAL A 76 1.89 -13.30 14.19
C VAL A 76 2.60 -13.22 15.52
N ARG A 77 3.47 -12.23 15.66
CA ARG A 77 4.28 -11.96 16.84
C ARG A 77 3.79 -10.67 17.50
N ASN A 78 3.68 -10.70 18.82
CA ASN A 78 3.49 -9.50 19.61
C ASN A 78 4.87 -8.93 19.97
N ASN A 79 5.30 -7.84 19.34
CA ASN A 79 6.57 -7.18 19.65
C ASN A 79 6.51 -6.33 20.94
N GLY A 80 5.30 -6.08 21.45
CA GLY A 80 5.06 -5.25 22.63
C GLY A 80 5.37 -5.94 23.96
N SER A 81 5.44 -5.13 25.02
CA SER A 81 5.71 -5.57 26.40
C SER A 81 4.45 -5.96 27.18
N SER A 82 3.26 -5.86 26.57
CA SER A 82 1.97 -6.19 27.17
C SER A 82 1.21 -7.20 26.28
N PRO A 83 0.35 -8.08 26.86
CA PRO A 83 -0.48 -8.97 26.05
C PRO A 83 -1.37 -8.17 25.09
N VAL A 84 -1.53 -8.67 23.87
CA VAL A 84 -2.39 -8.06 22.84
C VAL A 84 -3.45 -9.06 22.41
N THR A 85 -4.70 -8.61 22.27
CA THR A 85 -5.74 -9.42 21.60
C THR A 85 -5.63 -9.16 20.11
N VAL A 86 -5.43 -10.20 19.32
CA VAL A 86 -5.38 -10.12 17.86
C VAL A 86 -6.64 -10.75 17.28
N ARG A 87 -7.32 -10.01 16.41
CA ARG A 87 -8.41 -10.50 15.57
C ARG A 87 -7.86 -10.95 14.23
N PHE A 88 -8.08 -12.19 13.88
CA PHE A 88 -7.81 -12.75 12.56
C PHE A 88 -9.12 -12.80 11.78
N THR A 89 -9.14 -12.14 10.64
CA THR A 89 -10.29 -12.07 9.73
C THR A 89 -9.88 -12.74 8.42
N TYR A 90 -10.58 -13.81 8.05
CA TYR A 90 -10.31 -14.61 6.88
C TYR A 90 -11.33 -14.28 5.80
N PHE A 91 -10.85 -13.97 4.60
CA PHE A 91 -11.67 -13.60 3.46
C PHE A 91 -11.47 -14.62 2.34
N ALA A 92 -12.51 -14.86 1.54
CA ALA A 92 -12.38 -15.61 0.29
C ALA A 92 -11.59 -14.78 -0.74
N ALA A 93 -10.98 -15.45 -1.72
CA ALA A 93 -10.23 -14.77 -2.79
C ALA A 93 -11.06 -13.75 -3.58
N GLY A 94 -12.36 -13.99 -3.74
CA GLY A 94 -13.30 -13.05 -4.37
C GLY A 94 -13.65 -11.82 -3.55
N GLY A 95 -13.11 -11.68 -2.33
CA GLY A 95 -13.44 -10.59 -1.41
C GLY A 95 -14.80 -10.75 -0.70
N GLY A 96 -15.37 -9.63 -0.26
CA GLY A 96 -16.68 -9.58 0.38
C GLY A 96 -16.66 -9.73 1.90
N ASP A 97 -17.74 -10.30 2.46
CA ASP A 97 -17.89 -10.50 3.90
C ASP A 97 -16.83 -11.49 4.44
N ALA A 98 -16.40 -11.25 5.68
CA ALA A 98 -15.48 -12.15 6.36
C ALA A 98 -16.08 -13.56 6.45
N ALA A 99 -15.36 -14.55 5.94
CA ALA A 99 -15.77 -15.94 6.00
C ALA A 99 -15.61 -16.51 7.42
N VAL A 100 -14.51 -16.16 8.08
CA VAL A 100 -14.21 -16.59 9.46
C VAL A 100 -13.60 -15.41 10.22
N VAL A 101 -13.97 -15.27 11.49
CA VAL A 101 -13.37 -14.33 12.43
C VAL A 101 -13.00 -15.06 13.71
N GLU A 102 -11.76 -14.94 14.15
CA GLU A 102 -11.34 -15.44 15.45
C GLU A 102 -10.51 -14.39 16.20
N GLU A 103 -10.62 -14.39 17.53
CA GLU A 103 -9.80 -13.55 18.39
C GLU A 103 -8.91 -14.42 19.28
N ARG A 104 -7.65 -14.03 19.42
CA ARG A 104 -6.68 -14.73 20.26
C ARG A 104 -5.85 -13.72 21.02
N GLN A 105 -5.61 -14.00 22.29
CA GLN A 105 -4.65 -13.24 23.08
C GLN A 105 -3.23 -13.77 22.80
N ILE A 106 -2.31 -12.87 22.47
CA ILE A 106 -0.89 -13.16 22.28
C ILE A 106 -0.11 -12.47 23.41
N ALA A 107 0.56 -13.26 24.24
CA ALA A 107 1.38 -12.75 25.33
C ALA A 107 2.52 -11.85 24.81
N PRO A 108 3.13 -10.99 25.66
CA PRO A 108 4.27 -10.16 25.28
C PRO A 108 5.39 -11.00 24.65
N HIS A 109 5.94 -10.56 23.53
CA HIS A 109 7.02 -11.25 22.79
C HIS A 109 6.69 -12.68 22.36
N ALA A 110 5.44 -13.13 22.48
CA ALA A 110 5.02 -14.44 22.05
C ALA A 110 4.70 -14.46 20.55
N VAL A 111 4.80 -15.66 19.97
CA VAL A 111 4.47 -15.93 18.58
C VAL A 111 3.29 -16.88 18.52
N ARG A 112 2.26 -16.52 17.74
CA ARG A 112 1.14 -17.39 17.42
C ARG A 112 1.31 -17.87 15.98
N THR A 113 1.59 -19.15 15.81
CA THR A 113 1.56 -19.81 14.50
C THR A 113 0.17 -20.39 14.25
N VAL A 114 -0.34 -20.18 13.04
CA VAL A 114 -1.62 -20.69 12.53
C VAL A 114 -1.33 -21.54 11.32
N ASN A 115 -1.86 -22.77 11.30
CA ASN A 115 -1.91 -23.60 10.11
C ASN A 115 -3.32 -23.46 9.53
N LEU A 116 -3.45 -22.87 8.34
CA LEU A 116 -4.75 -22.56 7.76
C LEU A 116 -5.61 -23.80 7.48
N ARG A 117 -4.98 -24.97 7.29
CA ARG A 117 -5.68 -26.27 7.22
C ARG A 117 -6.50 -26.60 8.47
N ALA A 118 -6.12 -26.06 9.63
CA ALA A 118 -6.81 -26.29 10.90
C ALA A 118 -7.86 -25.20 11.21
N VAL A 119 -8.06 -24.22 10.33
CA VAL A 119 -9.08 -23.18 10.52
C VAL A 119 -10.41 -23.70 9.97
N GLU A 120 -11.34 -23.96 10.88
CA GLU A 120 -12.69 -24.42 10.52
C GLU A 120 -13.49 -23.31 9.83
N GLY A 121 -14.26 -23.66 8.81
CA GLY A 121 -15.18 -22.73 8.14
C GLY A 121 -14.55 -21.89 7.02
N LEU A 122 -13.30 -22.14 6.63
CA LEU A 122 -12.73 -21.53 5.43
C LEU A 122 -13.59 -21.90 4.20
N PRO A 123 -13.88 -20.93 3.31
CA PRO A 123 -14.66 -21.18 2.11
C PRO A 123 -13.82 -22.04 1.15
N VAL A 124 -14.38 -23.17 0.74
CA VAL A 124 -13.76 -24.12 -0.18
C VAL A 124 -14.51 -24.06 -1.50
N ASP A 125 -13.78 -23.96 -2.61
CA ASP A 125 -14.35 -23.95 -3.95
C ASP A 125 -14.69 -25.36 -4.46
N ASP A 126 -15.20 -25.45 -5.69
CA ASP A 126 -15.57 -26.73 -6.32
C ASP A 126 -14.37 -27.66 -6.58
N ARG A 127 -13.13 -27.15 -6.51
CA ARG A 127 -11.89 -27.92 -6.64
C ARG A 127 -11.43 -28.52 -5.30
N GLY A 128 -12.07 -28.16 -4.19
CA GLY A 128 -11.61 -28.54 -2.86
C GLY A 128 -10.52 -27.62 -2.31
N LEU A 129 -10.30 -26.45 -2.93
CA LEU A 129 -9.31 -25.47 -2.51
C LEU A 129 -9.95 -24.33 -1.73
N ALA A 130 -9.37 -23.97 -0.59
CA ALA A 130 -9.67 -22.72 0.11
C ALA A 130 -8.59 -21.70 -0.22
N GLU A 131 -8.99 -20.61 -0.87
CA GLU A 131 -8.10 -19.53 -1.33
C GLU A 131 -8.61 -18.18 -0.82
N GLY A 132 -7.70 -17.26 -0.51
CA GLY A 132 -8.08 -15.93 -0.05
C GLY A 132 -6.96 -15.14 0.61
N PHE A 133 -7.33 -14.22 1.50
CA PHE A 133 -6.38 -13.40 2.25
C PHE A 133 -6.75 -13.32 3.74
N VAL A 134 -5.79 -12.95 4.57
CA VAL A 134 -5.96 -12.84 6.03
C VAL A 134 -5.56 -11.46 6.51
N VAL A 135 -6.39 -10.88 7.36
CA VAL A 135 -6.08 -9.64 8.09
C VAL A 135 -5.96 -9.98 9.58
N ALA A 136 -4.79 -9.69 10.17
CA ALA A 136 -4.52 -9.85 11.58
C ALA A 136 -4.40 -8.48 12.25
N GLN A 137 -5.40 -8.08 13.04
CA GLN A 137 -5.49 -6.76 13.64
C GLN A 137 -5.31 -6.83 15.16
N ALA A 138 -4.43 -6.00 15.71
CA ALA A 138 -4.36 -5.77 17.15
C ALA A 138 -5.59 -4.99 17.64
N LEU A 139 -6.22 -5.45 18.72
CA LEU A 139 -7.38 -4.81 19.32
C LEU A 139 -7.03 -4.08 20.63
N GLY A 140 -7.79 -3.03 20.92
CA GLY A 140 -7.72 -2.28 22.18
C GLY A 140 -6.59 -1.26 22.23
N ALA A 141 -6.21 -0.84 23.44
CA ALA A 141 -5.19 0.20 23.67
C ALA A 141 -3.78 -0.17 23.18
N ALA A 142 -3.56 -1.43 22.81
CA ALA A 142 -2.30 -1.94 22.26
C ALA A 142 -2.30 -1.97 20.71
N ALA A 143 -3.29 -1.38 20.03
CA ALA A 143 -3.40 -1.38 18.56
C ALA A 143 -2.43 -0.41 17.84
N GLY A 144 -1.24 -0.17 18.40
CA GLY A 144 -0.26 0.73 17.79
C GLY A 144 0.46 0.12 16.59
N ALA A 145 0.92 0.98 15.67
CA ALA A 145 1.83 0.59 14.61
C ALA A 145 3.07 -0.13 15.18
N GLY A 146 3.52 -1.21 14.52
CA GLY A 146 4.69 -1.99 14.93
C GLY A 146 4.49 -2.92 16.14
N VAL A 147 3.32 -2.91 16.80
CA VAL A 147 3.03 -3.87 17.88
C VAL A 147 3.00 -5.30 17.36
N LEU A 148 2.52 -5.51 16.14
CA LEU A 148 2.54 -6.80 15.48
C LEU A 148 3.64 -6.87 14.42
N SER A 149 4.28 -8.03 14.30
CA SER A 149 5.06 -8.44 13.11
C SER A 149 4.66 -9.87 12.75
N GLY A 150 5.03 -10.33 11.57
CA GLY A 150 4.73 -11.72 11.21
C GLY A 150 5.40 -12.18 9.94
N ASP A 151 5.30 -13.48 9.69
CA ASP A 151 5.72 -14.13 8.46
C ASP A 151 4.74 -15.24 8.08
N PHE A 152 4.92 -15.79 6.88
CA PHE A 152 4.15 -16.92 6.40
C PHE A 152 5.03 -17.87 5.59
N PHE A 153 4.59 -19.12 5.51
CA PHE A 153 5.16 -20.17 4.69
C PHE A 153 4.01 -21.00 4.11
N ARG A 154 3.91 -21.05 2.79
CA ARG A 154 3.14 -22.02 2.05
C ARG A 154 3.96 -23.27 1.83
N LEU A 155 3.38 -24.41 2.12
CA LEU A 155 3.98 -25.73 1.98
C LEU A 155 3.25 -26.46 0.87
N ASP A 156 4.02 -26.99 -0.07
CA ASP A 156 3.57 -27.92 -1.09
C ASP A 156 4.37 -29.22 -0.92
N PRO A 157 3.86 -30.16 -0.12
CA PRO A 157 4.54 -31.44 0.11
C PRO A 157 4.68 -32.28 -1.16
N ALA A 158 3.75 -32.17 -2.11
CA ALA A 158 3.78 -32.92 -3.36
C ALA A 158 4.98 -32.50 -4.23
N GLN A 159 5.37 -31.22 -4.15
CA GLN A 159 6.55 -30.68 -4.83
C GLN A 159 7.81 -30.65 -3.95
N ALA A 160 7.72 -31.11 -2.69
CA ALA A 160 8.76 -30.96 -1.67
C ALA A 160 9.27 -29.52 -1.54
N ALA A 161 8.36 -28.55 -1.67
CA ALA A 161 8.66 -27.13 -1.70
C ALA A 161 7.99 -26.39 -0.52
N ALA A 162 8.66 -25.35 -0.03
CA ALA A 162 8.12 -24.44 0.97
C ALA A 162 8.49 -23.02 0.57
N ASN A 163 7.55 -22.08 0.64
CA ASN A 163 7.70 -20.72 0.13
C ASN A 163 7.02 -19.66 0.99
N GLY A 164 7.68 -18.56 1.31
CA GLY A 164 7.21 -17.69 2.39
C GLY A 164 7.90 -16.35 2.48
N GLY A 165 7.35 -15.43 3.25
CA GLY A 165 7.86 -14.07 3.43
C GLY A 165 7.25 -13.36 4.64
N SER A 166 7.49 -12.06 4.78
CA SER A 166 6.93 -11.24 5.86
C SER A 166 5.44 -10.94 5.63
N LEU A 167 4.65 -10.88 6.71
CA LEU A 167 3.32 -10.24 6.67
C LEU A 167 3.46 -8.72 6.53
N ARG A 168 2.51 -8.08 5.87
CA ARG A 168 2.59 -6.66 5.48
C ARG A 168 1.68 -5.77 6.34
N PRO A 169 2.11 -4.58 6.82
CA PRO A 169 1.21 -3.65 7.51
C PRO A 169 0.08 -3.13 6.62
N ALA A 170 -1.19 -3.23 7.02
CA ALA A 170 -2.34 -2.95 6.16
C ALA A 170 -2.36 -1.52 5.57
N LEU A 171 -2.08 -0.50 6.38
CA LEU A 171 -2.18 0.91 5.96
C LEU A 171 -0.97 1.45 5.19
N ASP A 172 0.22 0.90 5.41
CA ASP A 172 1.45 1.33 4.69
C ASP A 172 1.71 0.51 3.41
N THR A 173 0.87 -0.48 3.10
CA THR A 173 1.14 -1.46 2.04
C THR A 173 0.02 -1.67 1.05
N SER A 174 -0.95 -0.77 0.98
CA SER A 174 -1.80 -0.67 -0.21
C SER A 174 -1.31 0.46 -1.09
N CYS A 175 -0.48 0.12 -2.08
CA CYS A 175 0.03 1.07 -3.05
C CYS A 175 -0.53 0.76 -4.42
N ARG A 176 -0.68 1.77 -5.27
CA ARG A 176 -0.98 1.56 -6.67
C ARG A 176 0.23 1.04 -7.44
N ARG A 177 1.45 1.36 -7.01
CA ARG A 177 2.69 1.00 -7.71
C ARG A 177 3.64 0.17 -6.85
N TRP A 178 4.17 -0.88 -7.45
CA TRP A 178 5.08 -1.81 -6.80
C TRP A 178 6.23 -2.18 -7.71
N SER A 179 7.42 -2.37 -7.16
CA SER A 179 8.55 -2.92 -7.89
C SER A 179 9.11 -4.13 -7.16
N HIS A 180 9.44 -5.19 -7.90
CA HIS A 180 10.22 -6.31 -7.37
C HIS A 180 11.11 -6.92 -8.45
N ARG A 181 12.11 -7.67 -8.00
CA ARG A 181 12.93 -8.52 -8.88
C ARG A 181 12.22 -9.82 -9.22
N PHE A 182 12.57 -10.45 -10.32
CA PHE A 182 12.10 -11.80 -10.65
C PHE A 182 13.22 -12.69 -11.19
N LEU A 183 13.02 -13.99 -11.04
CA LEU A 183 13.84 -15.08 -11.59
C LEU A 183 12.92 -16.02 -12.39
N SER A 184 13.26 -16.25 -13.65
CA SER A 184 12.50 -17.09 -14.59
C SER A 184 13.42 -18.13 -15.25
N GLY A 185 14.09 -18.95 -14.44
CA GLY A 185 15.04 -19.96 -14.90
C GLY A 185 16.49 -19.47 -14.96
N GLY A 186 17.27 -19.99 -15.92
CA GLY A 186 18.70 -19.71 -16.08
C GLY A 186 19.57 -20.98 -15.96
N PRO A 187 20.78 -20.91 -15.37
CA PRO A 187 21.63 -22.09 -15.16
C PRO A 187 21.06 -23.07 -14.11
N PHE A 188 19.97 -22.70 -13.43
CA PHE A 188 19.19 -23.54 -12.53
C PHE A 188 17.69 -23.44 -12.87
N THR A 189 16.90 -24.44 -12.47
CA THR A 189 15.44 -24.44 -12.63
C THR A 189 14.79 -23.53 -11.58
N GLY A 190 14.74 -22.23 -11.84
CA GLY A 190 14.08 -21.25 -10.97
C GLY A 190 12.74 -20.76 -11.53
N SER A 191 11.86 -20.29 -10.65
CA SER A 191 10.61 -19.61 -11.02
C SER A 191 10.25 -18.54 -9.98
N THR A 192 9.37 -17.62 -10.34
CA THR A 192 8.84 -16.60 -9.45
C THR A 192 7.32 -16.70 -9.44
N ARG A 193 6.74 -16.88 -8.26
CA ARG A 193 5.29 -16.73 -8.06
C ARG A 193 5.01 -15.37 -7.44
N ILE A 194 4.02 -14.67 -7.97
CA ILE A 194 3.68 -13.31 -7.59
C ILE A 194 2.23 -13.33 -7.09
N ALA A 195 2.05 -12.98 -5.82
CA ALA A 195 0.74 -12.89 -5.19
C ALA A 195 0.31 -11.42 -5.11
N PHE A 196 -0.96 -11.19 -5.42
CA PHE A 196 -1.60 -9.90 -5.45
C PHE A 196 -2.80 -9.89 -4.51
N LEU A 197 -2.98 -8.77 -3.82
CA LEU A 197 -4.25 -8.34 -3.26
C LEU A 197 -4.63 -7.04 -3.97
N ALA A 198 -5.61 -7.07 -4.86
CA ALA A 198 -6.08 -5.98 -5.71
C ALA A 198 -7.43 -5.45 -5.22
N LEU A 199 -7.39 -4.49 -4.30
CA LEU A 199 -8.58 -3.81 -3.80
C LEU A 199 -9.09 -2.80 -4.84
N ASP A 200 -10.41 -2.60 -4.89
CA ASP A 200 -11.06 -1.66 -5.81
C ASP A 200 -10.68 -1.83 -7.30
N ARG A 201 -10.40 -3.08 -7.71
CA ARG A 201 -10.07 -3.41 -9.10
C ARG A 201 -11.23 -3.05 -10.05
N PRO A 202 -10.93 -2.71 -11.32
CA PRO A 202 -11.98 -2.42 -12.29
C PRO A 202 -12.83 -3.68 -12.57
N ALA A 203 -14.15 -3.49 -12.69
CA ALA A 203 -15.09 -4.59 -12.98
C ALA A 203 -14.83 -5.29 -14.33
N THR A 204 -14.15 -4.61 -15.25
CA THR A 204 -13.75 -5.14 -16.56
C THR A 204 -12.36 -4.66 -16.92
N GLY A 205 -11.53 -5.53 -17.50
CA GLY A 205 -10.17 -5.22 -17.92
C GLY A 205 -9.10 -5.75 -16.95
N PRO A 206 -7.83 -5.38 -17.16
CA PRO A 206 -6.74 -5.85 -16.32
C PRO A 206 -6.86 -5.28 -14.90
N ALA A 207 -6.60 -6.11 -13.90
CA ALA A 207 -6.49 -5.69 -12.50
C ALA A 207 -5.14 -5.00 -12.26
N VAL A 208 -4.07 -5.52 -12.87
CA VAL A 208 -2.70 -4.97 -12.79
C VAL A 208 -2.03 -4.98 -14.16
N ALA A 209 -1.14 -4.01 -14.39
CA ALA A 209 -0.22 -4.00 -15.52
C ALA A 209 1.22 -3.93 -15.00
N GLY A 210 2.17 -4.56 -15.69
CA GLY A 210 3.57 -4.63 -15.29
C GLY A 210 4.51 -4.20 -16.41
N ASN A 211 5.45 -3.31 -16.12
CA ASN A 211 6.57 -3.00 -16.99
C ASN A 211 7.75 -3.89 -16.60
N VAL A 212 8.22 -4.71 -17.54
CA VAL A 212 9.28 -5.71 -17.30
C VAL A 212 10.61 -5.16 -17.81
N TYR A 213 11.60 -5.11 -16.93
CA TYR A 213 12.94 -4.63 -17.24
C TYR A 213 13.96 -5.77 -17.12
N ASN A 214 14.95 -5.79 -17.99
CA ASN A 214 16.10 -6.70 -17.87
C ASN A 214 17.11 -6.20 -16.81
N GLU A 215 18.19 -6.96 -16.56
CA GLU A 215 19.22 -6.55 -15.59
C GLU A 215 20.01 -5.29 -15.97
N ALA A 216 20.01 -4.90 -17.25
CA ALA A 216 20.60 -3.64 -17.71
C ALA A 216 19.66 -2.44 -17.50
N GLY A 217 18.42 -2.67 -17.08
CA GLY A 217 17.39 -1.65 -16.88
C GLY A 217 16.60 -1.32 -18.15
N ASP A 218 16.78 -2.05 -19.26
CA ASP A 218 15.99 -1.83 -20.47
C ASP A 218 14.59 -2.40 -20.30
N LEU A 219 13.56 -1.64 -20.70
CA LEU A 219 12.19 -2.14 -20.81
C LEU A 219 12.12 -3.19 -21.93
N VAL A 220 11.79 -4.43 -21.58
CA VAL A 220 11.75 -5.57 -22.51
C VAL A 220 10.36 -6.10 -22.78
N ALA A 221 9.39 -5.87 -21.88
CA ALA A 221 8.00 -6.22 -22.09
C ALA A 221 7.05 -5.35 -21.26
N VAL A 222 5.79 -5.34 -21.66
CA VAL A 222 4.67 -4.85 -20.87
C VAL A 222 3.67 -6.00 -20.76
N VAL A 223 3.32 -6.37 -19.53
CA VAL A 223 2.39 -7.45 -19.21
C VAL A 223 1.13 -6.88 -18.57
N SER A 224 0.03 -7.61 -18.67
CA SER A 224 -1.23 -7.24 -18.01
C SER A 224 -1.92 -8.47 -17.49
N VAL A 225 -2.41 -8.42 -16.25
CA VAL A 225 -3.11 -9.53 -15.61
C VAL A 225 -4.57 -9.14 -15.40
N THR A 226 -5.46 -9.95 -15.95
CA THR A 226 -6.90 -9.86 -15.67
C THR A 226 -7.22 -10.85 -14.56
N ALA A 227 -7.88 -10.38 -13.51
CA ALA A 227 -8.32 -11.21 -12.39
C ALA A 227 -9.80 -10.95 -12.11
N ASP A 228 -10.54 -12.02 -11.88
CA ASP A 228 -11.94 -12.02 -11.47
C ASP A 228 -12.11 -12.04 -9.94
N GLN A 229 -10.99 -12.10 -9.21
CA GLN A 229 -10.89 -12.15 -7.75
C GLN A 229 -10.00 -11.01 -7.22
N ASP A 230 -10.18 -10.68 -5.94
CA ASP A 230 -9.43 -9.61 -5.27
C ASP A 230 -8.05 -10.10 -4.82
N ALA A 231 -7.92 -11.37 -4.43
CA ALA A 231 -6.63 -12.00 -4.16
C ALA A 231 -6.34 -13.08 -5.21
N PHE A 232 -5.15 -13.05 -5.80
CA PHE A 232 -4.75 -14.03 -6.83
C PHE A 232 -3.22 -14.20 -6.89
N GLU A 233 -2.76 -15.29 -7.49
CA GLU A 233 -1.35 -15.58 -7.73
C GLU A 233 -1.11 -15.83 -9.23
N ILE A 234 0.04 -15.41 -9.75
CA ILE A 234 0.48 -15.70 -11.12
C ILE A 234 1.96 -16.11 -11.11
N SER A 235 2.34 -17.05 -11.99
CA SER A 235 3.75 -17.39 -12.17
C SER A 235 4.41 -16.56 -13.26
N ASP A 236 5.73 -16.42 -13.19
CA ASP A 236 6.55 -15.84 -14.26
C ASP A 236 6.42 -16.61 -15.59
N ALA A 237 6.15 -17.91 -15.53
CA ALA A 237 5.91 -18.74 -16.70
C ALA A 237 4.59 -18.36 -17.39
N ASP A 238 3.53 -18.12 -16.62
CA ASP A 238 2.22 -17.69 -17.15
C ASP A 238 2.27 -16.27 -17.72
N LEU A 239 3.23 -15.45 -17.27
CA LEU A 239 3.49 -14.11 -17.81
C LEU A 239 4.31 -14.12 -19.11
N GLU A 240 4.83 -15.28 -19.53
CA GLU A 240 5.66 -15.45 -20.73
C GLU A 240 6.82 -14.44 -20.83
N LEU A 241 7.51 -14.19 -19.72
CA LEU A 241 8.53 -13.14 -19.65
C LEU A 241 9.68 -13.37 -20.65
N PRO A 242 10.08 -12.34 -21.44
CA PRO A 242 11.07 -12.51 -22.52
C PRO A 242 12.51 -12.64 -22.01
N VAL A 243 12.75 -12.42 -20.71
CA VAL A 243 14.06 -12.49 -20.08
C VAL A 243 14.02 -13.36 -18.83
N LYS A 244 15.18 -13.92 -18.46
CA LYS A 244 15.31 -14.86 -17.34
C LYS A 244 15.48 -14.18 -15.98
N PHE A 245 16.00 -12.95 -15.96
CA PHE A 245 16.26 -12.18 -14.75
C PHE A 245 15.95 -10.71 -15.02
N GLY A 246 15.44 -10.01 -14.00
CA GLY A 246 15.09 -8.61 -14.14
C GLY A 246 14.25 -8.07 -12.98
N SER A 247 13.50 -7.01 -13.27
CA SER A 247 12.49 -6.45 -12.37
C SER A 247 11.17 -6.23 -13.09
N ILE A 248 10.08 -6.20 -12.33
CA ILE A 248 8.76 -5.81 -12.81
C ILE A 248 8.23 -4.67 -11.94
N ASP A 249 7.83 -3.59 -12.60
CA ASP A 249 7.11 -2.48 -11.99
C ASP A 249 5.62 -2.65 -12.27
N TRP A 250 4.87 -3.04 -11.25
CA TRP A 250 3.44 -3.24 -11.28
C TRP A 250 2.68 -1.94 -11.01
N VAL A 251 1.56 -1.78 -11.69
CA VAL A 251 0.60 -0.70 -11.52
C VAL A 251 -0.81 -1.28 -11.46
N PHE A 252 -1.49 -1.13 -10.31
CA PHE A 252 -2.91 -1.42 -10.18
C PHE A 252 -3.73 -0.47 -11.05
N GLN A 253 -4.69 -1.04 -11.77
CA GLN A 253 -5.47 -0.33 -12.78
C GLN A 253 -6.72 0.33 -12.17
N GLY A 254 -7.24 1.35 -12.85
CA GLY A 254 -8.38 2.14 -12.34
C GLY A 254 -8.02 2.96 -11.10
N GLN A 255 -8.85 2.86 -10.06
CA GLN A 255 -8.61 3.42 -8.72
C GLN A 255 -8.04 2.36 -7.75
N GLY A 256 -7.68 1.18 -8.27
CA GLY A 256 -7.25 0.08 -7.43
C GLY A 256 -5.94 0.37 -6.71
N HIS A 257 -5.87 -0.11 -5.48
CA HIS A 257 -4.68 -0.13 -4.63
C HIS A 257 -4.53 -1.56 -4.09
N GLY A 258 -3.34 -1.92 -3.66
CA GLY A 258 -3.13 -3.30 -3.29
C GLY A 258 -1.77 -3.61 -2.75
N ALA A 259 -1.58 -4.87 -2.39
CA ALA A 259 -0.32 -5.41 -1.93
C ALA A 259 0.23 -6.40 -2.96
N VAL A 260 1.55 -6.41 -3.11
CA VAL A 260 2.28 -7.38 -3.94
C VAL A 260 3.31 -8.09 -3.09
N SER A 261 3.38 -9.42 -3.21
CA SER A 261 4.50 -10.21 -2.72
C SER A 261 5.00 -11.12 -3.83
N ALA A 262 6.31 -11.38 -3.84
CA ALA A 262 6.92 -12.31 -4.77
C ALA A 262 7.61 -13.41 -3.99
N THR A 263 7.61 -14.62 -4.53
CA THR A 263 8.42 -15.72 -3.99
C THR A 263 9.25 -16.33 -5.09
N PHE A 264 10.56 -16.37 -4.87
CA PHE A 264 11.51 -17.01 -5.77
C PHE A 264 11.69 -18.45 -5.36
N SER A 265 11.58 -19.37 -6.30
CA SER A 265 12.00 -20.76 -6.11
C SER A 265 13.22 -21.07 -6.98
N ALA A 266 14.07 -21.97 -6.47
CA ALA A 266 15.24 -22.47 -7.16
C ALA A 266 15.32 -23.98 -6.98
N SER A 267 15.46 -24.67 -8.11
CA SER A 267 15.57 -26.13 -8.24
C SER A 267 14.41 -26.93 -7.66
N GLY A 268 13.25 -26.30 -7.43
CA GLY A 268 12.11 -26.91 -6.73
C GLY A 268 12.36 -27.26 -5.26
N LEU A 269 13.53 -26.89 -4.72
CA LEU A 269 13.98 -27.29 -3.38
C LEU A 269 14.11 -26.11 -2.43
N PHE A 270 14.48 -24.95 -2.97
CA PHE A 270 14.69 -23.73 -2.20
C PHE A 270 13.67 -22.72 -2.62
N SER A 271 13.18 -21.92 -1.68
CA SER A 271 12.50 -20.70 -2.03
C SER A 271 12.71 -19.61 -0.99
N VAL A 272 12.59 -18.37 -1.44
CA VAL A 272 12.81 -17.18 -0.64
C VAL A 272 11.75 -16.14 -1.03
N GLY A 273 11.05 -15.61 -0.03
CA GLY A 273 10.19 -14.46 -0.22
C GLY A 273 11.01 -13.24 -0.60
N ALA A 274 10.57 -12.58 -1.66
CA ALA A 274 11.12 -11.34 -2.13
C ALA A 274 10.10 -10.23 -1.85
N GLU A 275 10.51 -9.31 -1.00
CA GLU A 275 9.67 -8.17 -0.69
C GLU A 275 9.58 -7.25 -1.91
N ALA A 276 8.36 -7.02 -2.40
CA ALA A 276 8.10 -5.92 -3.31
C ALA A 276 8.19 -4.59 -2.55
N ALA A 277 8.76 -3.58 -3.20
CA ALA A 277 8.80 -2.22 -2.70
C ALA A 277 7.59 -1.46 -3.26
N CYS A 278 6.87 -0.76 -2.39
CA CYS A 278 5.93 0.26 -2.84
C CYS A 278 6.73 1.40 -3.48
N THR A 279 6.39 1.79 -4.70
CA THR A 279 7.10 2.82 -5.48
C THR A 279 6.19 3.98 -5.86
N GLU A 280 5.22 4.30 -5.01
CA GLU A 280 4.45 5.55 -5.14
C GLU A 280 5.32 6.75 -4.79
N ASP A 281 6.33 7.02 -5.62
CA ASP A 281 6.97 8.32 -5.64
C ASP A 281 6.03 9.27 -6.36
N ALA A 282 5.59 10.30 -5.65
CA ALA A 282 4.79 11.41 -6.16
C ALA A 282 5.30 11.99 -7.49
N GLU A 283 6.60 11.92 -7.74
CA GLU A 283 7.26 12.36 -8.98
C GLU A 283 6.77 11.61 -10.24
N THR A 284 6.15 10.44 -10.07
CA THR A 284 5.86 9.54 -11.19
C THR A 284 4.39 9.53 -11.62
N ILE A 285 3.51 10.30 -10.98
CA ILE A 285 2.13 10.49 -11.42
C ILE A 285 2.14 11.51 -12.59
N PRO A 286 1.75 11.11 -13.83
CA PRO A 286 1.82 12.03 -14.97
C PRO A 286 1.03 13.31 -14.74
N GLY A 287 1.71 14.46 -14.83
CA GLY A 287 1.11 15.77 -14.63
C GLY A 287 1.04 16.24 -13.17
N ALA A 288 1.38 15.38 -12.21
CA ALA A 288 1.51 15.80 -10.82
C ALA A 288 2.63 16.83 -10.65
N VAL A 289 2.47 17.67 -9.64
CA VAL A 289 3.43 18.72 -9.30
C VAL A 289 3.77 18.57 -7.83
N LEU A 290 5.07 18.43 -7.56
CA LEU A 290 5.62 18.26 -6.23
C LEU A 290 6.42 19.51 -5.86
N PHE A 291 6.16 20.05 -4.67
CA PHE A 291 6.99 21.10 -4.07
C PHE A 291 7.53 20.61 -2.74
N GLU A 292 8.83 20.80 -2.50
CA GLU A 292 9.49 20.32 -1.30
C GLU A 292 10.40 21.37 -0.68
N LEU A 293 10.44 21.40 0.65
CA LEU A 293 11.43 22.12 1.45
C LEU A 293 12.02 21.14 2.47
N PRO A 294 13.14 20.46 2.15
CA PRO A 294 13.75 19.49 3.05
C PRO A 294 14.41 20.16 4.26
N GLY A 295 14.45 19.45 5.38
CA GLY A 295 15.01 19.95 6.63
C GLY A 295 14.17 21.06 7.25
N THR A 296 14.71 21.76 8.25
CA THR A 296 14.02 22.90 8.86
C THR A 296 14.04 24.09 7.91
N PHE A 297 12.87 24.47 7.41
CA PHE A 297 12.69 25.58 6.48
C PHE A 297 12.18 26.85 7.16
N LEU A 298 11.60 26.73 8.37
CA LEU A 298 11.14 27.87 9.16
C LEU A 298 11.36 27.62 10.65
N THR A 299 12.04 28.57 11.30
CA THR A 299 12.06 28.75 12.77
C THR A 299 11.51 30.13 13.06
N CYS A 300 10.47 30.22 13.88
CA CYS A 300 9.75 31.46 14.06
C CYS A 300 10.28 32.31 15.21
N ASP A 301 11.20 33.21 14.91
CA ASP A 301 11.66 34.25 15.85
C ASP A 301 11.01 35.59 15.47
N GLY A 302 9.73 35.75 15.79
CA GLY A 302 8.92 36.88 15.34
C GLY A 302 8.47 36.80 13.88
N CYS A 303 8.41 35.59 13.32
CA CYS A 303 7.96 35.38 11.95
C CYS A 303 6.46 35.72 11.81
N ALA A 304 6.15 36.50 10.79
CA ALA A 304 4.79 36.91 10.46
C ALA A 304 4.52 36.66 8.98
N ASN A 305 3.41 35.97 8.68
CA ASN A 305 2.96 35.64 7.33
C ASN A 305 4.08 35.04 6.46
N TRP A 306 4.89 34.13 7.01
CA TRP A 306 5.88 33.45 6.19
C TRP A 306 5.12 32.61 5.16
N GLN A 307 5.46 32.75 3.89
CA GLN A 307 4.71 32.19 2.79
C GLN A 307 5.64 31.42 1.86
N PHE A 308 5.19 30.24 1.45
CA PHE A 308 5.80 29.49 0.38
C PHE A 308 4.87 29.47 -0.84
N ASP A 309 5.35 30.07 -1.92
CA ASP A 309 4.66 30.19 -3.19
C ASP A 309 4.84 28.93 -4.02
N MET A 310 3.73 28.39 -4.53
CA MET A 310 3.68 27.19 -5.36
C MET A 310 3.06 27.55 -6.72
N PRO A 311 3.83 28.18 -7.62
CA PRO A 311 3.36 28.57 -8.94
C PRO A 311 3.26 27.36 -9.87
N PHE A 312 2.30 27.39 -10.78
CA PHE A 312 2.19 26.45 -11.89
C PHE A 312 2.46 27.18 -13.21
N ASP A 313 3.14 26.54 -14.16
CA ASP A 313 3.49 27.17 -15.46
C ASP A 313 2.28 27.64 -16.25
N GLN A 314 1.11 27.05 -15.96
CA GLN A 314 -0.17 27.37 -16.54
C GLN A 314 -1.28 27.03 -15.54
N ARG A 315 -2.51 27.45 -15.83
CA ARG A 315 -3.66 26.95 -15.09
C ARG A 315 -3.78 25.44 -15.32
N ARG A 316 -3.80 24.68 -14.22
CA ARG A 316 -3.96 23.22 -14.18
C ARG A 316 -5.19 22.86 -13.36
N GLU A 317 -5.67 21.64 -13.55
CA GLU A 317 -6.73 21.05 -12.73
C GLU A 317 -6.12 19.94 -11.88
N PHE A 318 -6.46 19.92 -10.60
CA PHE A 318 -6.01 18.90 -9.65
C PHE A 318 -7.20 18.24 -8.97
N SER A 319 -7.22 16.91 -8.92
CA SER A 319 -8.22 16.14 -8.21
C SER A 319 -7.87 15.96 -6.74
N LYS A 320 -6.59 16.02 -6.37
CA LYS A 320 -6.12 15.79 -5.00
C LYS A 320 -4.91 16.67 -4.70
N VAL A 321 -4.85 17.20 -3.47
CA VAL A 321 -3.69 17.91 -2.93
C VAL A 321 -3.34 17.32 -1.58
N THR A 322 -2.10 16.88 -1.40
CA THR A 322 -1.59 16.45 -0.10
C THR A 322 -0.51 17.40 0.38
N VAL A 323 -0.47 17.66 1.68
CA VAL A 323 0.54 18.49 2.33
C VAL A 323 1.03 17.74 3.57
N ASP A 324 2.31 17.42 3.57
CA ASP A 324 3.02 16.75 4.65
C ASP A 324 4.12 17.67 5.18
N PHE A 325 4.25 17.79 6.50
CA PHE A 325 5.41 18.45 7.12
C PHE A 325 5.52 18.09 8.60
N ASP A 326 6.68 18.35 9.19
CA ASP A 326 6.90 18.21 10.62
C ASP A 326 6.79 19.56 11.33
N LEU A 327 6.21 19.54 12.52
CA LEU A 327 5.96 20.72 13.36
C LEU A 327 6.56 20.50 14.76
N PHE A 328 7.29 21.47 15.28
CA PHE A 328 7.66 21.55 16.70
C PHE A 328 7.02 22.77 17.36
N VAL A 329 6.34 22.55 18.48
CA VAL A 329 5.62 23.59 19.24
C VAL A 329 6.47 24.02 20.43
N ALA A 330 7.09 25.20 20.37
CA ALA A 330 8.00 25.64 21.44
C ALA A 330 7.31 26.30 22.64
N GLY A 331 6.17 26.94 22.42
CA GLY A 331 5.45 27.74 23.43
C GLY A 331 4.23 28.43 22.84
N TRP A 332 3.45 29.08 23.70
CA TRP A 332 2.29 29.88 23.28
C TRP A 332 2.61 31.36 23.38
N ASP A 333 1.93 32.21 22.60
CA ASP A 333 2.01 33.67 22.71
C ASP A 333 1.69 34.10 24.16
N PRO A 334 2.63 34.69 24.91
CA PRO A 334 2.38 35.08 26.30
C PRO A 334 1.28 36.15 26.43
N ALA A 335 1.10 36.99 25.41
CA ALA A 335 0.06 38.01 25.40
C ALA A 335 -1.31 37.42 25.07
N ARG A 336 -1.35 36.33 24.27
CA ARG A 336 -2.58 35.70 23.78
C ARG A 336 -2.46 34.17 23.76
N PRO A 337 -2.31 33.51 24.91
CA PRO A 337 -2.07 32.06 24.97
C PRO A 337 -3.25 31.22 24.44
N ASN A 338 -4.40 31.85 24.21
CA ASN A 338 -5.62 31.23 23.70
C ASN A 338 -6.05 31.74 22.32
N GLY A 339 -5.25 32.56 21.64
CA GLY A 339 -5.56 32.95 20.26
C GLY A 339 -5.18 31.86 19.26
N PHE A 340 -5.35 32.16 17.98
CA PHE A 340 -5.04 31.27 16.87
C PHE A 340 -3.53 31.28 16.61
N HIS A 341 -2.91 30.14 16.89
CA HIS A 341 -1.52 29.86 16.55
C HIS A 341 -1.55 29.05 15.25
N ALA A 342 -1.15 29.66 14.14
CA ALA A 342 -1.27 29.01 12.85
C ALA A 342 -0.31 27.83 12.73
N ILE A 343 -0.86 26.65 12.41
CA ILE A 343 -0.07 25.48 12.03
C ILE A 343 0.24 25.59 10.54
N PHE A 344 -0.77 25.77 9.68
CA PHE A 344 -0.61 26.16 8.27
C PHE A 344 -1.92 26.69 7.68
N TRP A 345 -1.85 27.57 6.68
CA TRP A 345 -2.98 28.07 5.89
C TRP A 345 -2.73 27.83 4.39
N LEU A 346 -3.54 26.98 3.73
CA LEU A 346 -3.36 26.62 2.31
C LEU A 346 -4.38 27.35 1.41
N ASN A 347 -3.88 28.20 0.53
CA ASN A 347 -4.70 29.04 -0.33
C ASN A 347 -4.68 28.59 -1.80
N ASN A 348 -5.85 28.67 -2.45
CA ASN A 348 -6.01 28.47 -3.88
C ASN A 348 -6.08 29.81 -4.63
N GLY A 349 -4.93 30.38 -4.99
CA GLY A 349 -4.85 31.67 -5.66
C GLY A 349 -4.46 32.79 -4.70
N SER A 350 -4.81 34.04 -5.03
CA SER A 350 -4.34 35.23 -4.30
C SER A 350 -5.35 35.82 -3.30
N ARG A 351 -6.54 35.23 -3.18
CA ARG A 351 -7.61 35.73 -2.31
C ARG A 351 -7.85 34.77 -1.15
N TRP A 352 -8.00 35.32 0.04
CA TRP A 352 -8.31 34.57 1.27
C TRP A 352 -9.63 33.77 1.21
N GLN A 353 -10.55 34.22 0.37
CA GLN A 353 -11.84 33.57 0.16
C GLN A 353 -11.72 32.25 -0.60
N ASP A 354 -10.57 32.03 -1.27
CA ASP A 354 -10.29 30.85 -2.07
C ASP A 354 -9.42 29.85 -1.29
N MET A 355 -9.50 29.82 0.04
CA MET A 355 -8.66 28.98 0.88
C MET A 355 -9.10 27.51 0.86
N MET A 356 -8.23 26.57 0.52
CA MET A 356 -8.57 25.13 0.54
C MET A 356 -8.84 24.65 1.98
N GLY A 357 -8.04 25.14 2.92
CA GLY A 357 -8.26 24.97 4.35
C GLY A 357 -7.12 25.52 5.18
N TYR A 358 -7.35 25.55 6.49
CA TYR A 358 -6.34 25.90 7.47
C TYR A 358 -6.45 25.11 8.75
N LEU A 359 -5.32 25.02 9.44
CA LEU A 359 -5.20 24.42 10.74
C LEU A 359 -4.58 25.41 11.73
N ASN A 360 -5.29 25.65 12.83
CA ASN A 360 -4.84 26.50 13.93
C ASN A 360 -4.87 25.73 15.25
N SER A 361 -3.94 26.03 16.15
CA SER A 361 -4.01 25.60 17.55
C SER A 361 -4.48 26.73 18.46
N ARG A 362 -5.19 26.38 19.53
CA ARG A 362 -5.66 27.30 20.58
C ARG A 362 -4.96 26.93 21.88
N GLY A 363 -3.76 27.51 22.06
CA GLY A 363 -2.75 27.11 23.04
C GLY A 363 -3.26 26.49 24.34
N THR A 364 -3.58 27.31 25.35
CA THR A 364 -3.99 26.76 26.67
C THR A 364 -5.41 26.21 26.71
N GLN A 365 -6.19 26.37 25.63
CA GLN A 365 -7.47 25.68 25.43
C GLN A 365 -7.30 24.23 24.98
N ASN A 366 -6.08 23.80 24.64
CA ASN A 366 -5.74 22.44 24.22
C ASN A 366 -6.68 21.90 23.13
N ARG A 367 -6.91 22.69 22.09
CA ARG A 367 -7.76 22.31 20.96
C ARG A 367 -7.17 22.76 19.65
N THR A 368 -7.50 22.01 18.61
CA THR A 368 -7.17 22.32 17.23
C THR A 368 -8.43 22.78 16.52
N VAL A 369 -8.30 23.79 15.67
CA VAL A 369 -9.37 24.34 14.85
C VAL A 369 -8.99 24.10 13.40
N PHE A 370 -9.82 23.31 12.74
CA PHE A 370 -9.72 23.00 11.32
C PHE A 370 -10.87 23.67 10.59
N GLN A 371 -10.58 24.47 9.58
CA GLN A 371 -11.61 25.03 8.72
C GLN A 371 -11.24 24.84 7.27
N SER A 372 -12.22 24.40 6.48
CA SER A 372 -12.13 24.41 5.03
C SER A 372 -13.12 25.44 4.48
N ASN A 373 -12.60 26.39 3.71
CA ASN A 373 -13.42 27.25 2.87
C ASN A 373 -13.53 26.53 1.52
N GLY A 374 -14.31 25.45 1.48
CA GLY A 374 -14.44 24.62 0.28
C GLY A 374 -14.60 25.48 -0.99
N PRO A 375 -14.13 25.02 -2.16
CA PRO A 375 -14.33 25.77 -3.39
C PRO A 375 -15.83 25.91 -3.59
N LEU A 376 -16.27 27.05 -4.11
CA LEU A 376 -17.66 27.38 -4.48
C LEU A 376 -18.44 28.19 -3.43
N GLY A 377 -18.05 29.45 -3.20
CA GLY A 377 -19.00 30.54 -2.96
C GLY A 377 -19.92 30.43 -1.73
N ASN A 378 -19.63 29.53 -0.78
CA ASN A 378 -20.31 29.46 0.50
C ASN A 378 -19.57 30.37 1.49
N PRO A 379 -20.14 31.49 1.95
CA PRO A 379 -19.44 32.48 2.78
C PRO A 379 -19.12 31.98 4.20
N ILE A 380 -19.56 30.77 4.57
CA ILE A 380 -19.36 30.20 5.91
C ILE A 380 -18.57 28.90 5.73
N GLY A 381 -17.25 28.97 5.92
CA GLY A 381 -16.41 27.78 6.00
C GLY A 381 -16.90 26.84 7.11
N VAL A 382 -16.81 25.53 6.88
CA VAL A 382 -17.09 24.55 7.92
C VAL A 382 -15.90 24.56 8.88
N GLU A 383 -16.15 24.90 10.14
CA GLU A 383 -15.16 24.85 11.21
C GLU A 383 -15.42 23.63 12.08
N ILE A 384 -14.37 22.84 12.29
CA ILE A 384 -14.33 21.72 13.21
C ILE A 384 -13.35 22.06 14.33
N VAL A 385 -13.76 21.76 15.57
CA VAL A 385 -12.92 21.91 16.75
C VAL A 385 -12.69 20.53 17.36
N THR A 386 -11.43 20.15 17.47
CA THR A 386 -11.02 18.83 17.96
C THR A 386 -10.17 18.94 19.22
N TYR A 387 -10.24 17.89 20.04
CA TYR A 387 -9.52 17.74 21.30
C TYR A 387 -8.90 16.34 21.38
N PRO A 388 -7.72 16.19 22.01
CA PRO A 388 -6.85 17.27 22.48
C PRO A 388 -6.09 17.95 21.32
N GLY A 389 -5.59 19.16 21.53
CA GLY A 389 -4.73 19.88 20.58
C GLY A 389 -3.26 19.47 20.67
N VAL A 390 -2.38 20.24 20.03
CA VAL A 390 -0.92 20.08 20.13
C VAL A 390 -0.37 20.66 21.45
N GLU A 391 0.74 20.11 21.94
CA GLU A 391 1.35 20.43 23.23
C GLU A 391 2.71 21.10 23.07
N VAL A 392 3.07 21.92 24.06
CA VAL A 392 4.38 22.57 24.13
C VAL A 392 5.49 21.54 24.37
N GLY A 393 6.62 21.74 23.68
CA GLY A 393 7.80 20.89 23.76
C GLY A 393 7.72 19.62 22.92
N GLN A 394 6.66 19.44 22.13
CA GLN A 394 6.45 18.25 21.31
C GLN A 394 6.70 18.53 19.83
N SER A 395 7.15 17.48 19.14
CA SER A 395 7.19 17.41 17.68
C SER A 395 6.03 16.59 17.16
N TYR A 396 5.58 16.91 15.96
CA TYR A 396 4.48 16.24 15.29
C TYR A 396 4.78 16.09 13.80
N HIS A 397 4.19 15.07 13.19
CA HIS A 397 3.97 15.03 11.76
C HIS A 397 2.55 15.52 11.46
N VAL A 398 2.41 16.40 10.48
CA VAL A 398 1.12 16.95 10.04
C VAL A 398 0.89 16.49 8.62
N HIS A 399 -0.25 15.84 8.40
CA HIS A 399 -0.77 15.49 7.09
C HIS A 399 -2.08 16.22 6.86
N TYR A 400 -2.23 16.80 5.67
CA TYR A 400 -3.47 17.40 5.20
C TYR A 400 -3.75 16.92 3.80
N GLU A 401 -5.02 16.64 3.54
CA GLU A 401 -5.48 16.18 2.25
C GLU A 401 -6.75 16.91 1.82
N TYR A 402 -6.74 17.38 0.59
CA TYR A 402 -7.88 17.90 -0.13
C TYR A 402 -8.18 16.96 -1.30
N ASP A 403 -9.22 16.14 -1.19
CA ASP A 403 -9.54 15.07 -2.15
C ASP A 403 -10.93 15.27 -2.78
N THR A 404 -10.93 15.66 -4.05
CA THR A 404 -12.17 15.86 -4.82
C THR A 404 -12.71 14.56 -5.44
N ILE A 405 -11.96 13.47 -5.41
CA ILE A 405 -12.41 12.14 -5.83
C ILE A 405 -13.27 11.55 -4.73
N ASP A 406 -12.73 11.47 -3.52
CA ASP A 406 -13.39 10.92 -2.33
C ASP A 406 -14.32 11.92 -1.64
N LYS A 407 -14.37 13.15 -2.13
CA LYS A 407 -15.22 14.24 -1.63
C LYS A 407 -14.96 14.52 -0.16
N VAL A 408 -13.70 14.66 0.22
CA VAL A 408 -13.31 14.91 1.60
C VAL A 408 -12.13 15.87 1.66
N VAL A 409 -12.12 16.70 2.69
CA VAL A 409 -10.92 17.40 3.15
C VAL A 409 -10.65 16.93 4.56
N TRP A 410 -9.49 16.36 4.81
CA TRP A 410 -9.16 15.84 6.12
C TRP A 410 -7.73 16.19 6.51
N TYR A 411 -7.45 16.04 7.79
CA TYR A 411 -6.10 16.21 8.31
C TYR A 411 -5.86 15.26 9.46
N GLU A 412 -4.59 15.02 9.74
CA GLU A 412 -4.14 14.40 10.97
C GLU A 412 -2.85 15.03 11.46
N ILE A 413 -2.67 14.97 12.77
CA ILE A 413 -1.44 15.30 13.46
C ILE A 413 -1.05 14.06 14.25
N ARG A 414 0.15 13.54 14.00
CA ARG A 414 0.71 12.36 14.68
C ARG A 414 1.92 12.72 15.50
N THR A 415 2.14 12.02 16.61
CA THR A 415 3.39 12.10 17.38
C THR A 415 4.54 11.43 16.61
N PRO A 416 5.80 11.60 17.03
CA PRO A 416 6.93 10.93 16.37
C PRO A 416 6.90 9.41 16.46
N SER A 417 6.09 8.84 17.36
CA SER A 417 5.85 7.39 17.44
C SER A 417 4.71 6.92 16.54
N GLY A 418 4.10 7.80 15.74
CA GLY A 418 2.98 7.51 14.85
C GLY A 418 1.60 7.51 15.53
N GLU A 419 1.51 7.83 16.82
CA GLU A 419 0.24 7.90 17.54
C GLU A 419 -0.58 9.09 17.02
N LEU A 420 -1.83 8.83 16.61
CA LEU A 420 -2.76 9.87 16.22
C LEU A 420 -3.05 10.79 17.41
N ARG A 421 -2.62 12.05 17.30
CA ARG A 421 -2.91 13.07 18.31
C ARG A 421 -4.28 13.70 18.08
N VAL A 422 -4.55 14.07 16.83
CA VAL A 422 -5.80 14.70 16.42
C VAL A 422 -6.00 14.58 14.92
N GLY A 423 -7.24 14.39 14.49
CA GLY A 423 -7.61 14.40 13.07
C GLY A 423 -9.12 14.51 12.92
N ASP A 424 -9.57 15.03 11.79
CA ASP A 424 -10.99 15.09 11.43
C ASP A 424 -11.14 15.28 9.91
N ALA A 425 -12.38 15.14 9.43
CA ALA A 425 -12.73 15.21 8.03
C ALA A 425 -13.97 16.09 7.80
N ILE A 426 -13.90 16.96 6.80
CA ILE A 426 -15.00 17.76 6.29
C ILE A 426 -15.41 17.16 4.94
N PRO A 427 -16.66 16.66 4.78
CA PRO A 427 -17.14 16.22 3.48
C PRO A 427 -17.27 17.40 2.51
N LEU A 428 -16.83 17.22 1.28
CA LEU A 428 -17.00 18.18 0.19
C LEU A 428 -18.42 18.06 -0.40
N PRO A 429 -19.09 19.19 -0.72
CA PRO A 429 -20.37 19.16 -1.42
C PRO A 429 -20.32 18.39 -2.75
N ALA A 430 -21.42 17.75 -3.13
CA ALA A 430 -21.52 16.91 -4.34
C ALA A 430 -21.16 17.64 -5.66
N GLY A 431 -21.18 18.97 -5.69
CA GLY A 431 -20.81 19.78 -6.86
C GLY A 431 -19.34 20.20 -6.94
N VAL A 432 -18.53 19.88 -5.93
CA VAL A 432 -17.09 20.22 -5.94
C VAL A 432 -16.37 19.35 -6.97
N GLY A 433 -15.88 19.99 -8.03
CA GLY A 433 -15.03 19.38 -9.05
C GLY A 433 -13.55 19.54 -8.73
N LYS A 434 -12.70 19.36 -9.75
CA LYS A 434 -11.25 19.56 -9.64
C LYS A 434 -10.89 20.99 -9.24
N LEU A 435 -9.79 21.13 -8.52
CA LEU A 435 -9.15 22.38 -8.19
C LEU A 435 -8.50 22.98 -9.45
N SER A 436 -9.08 24.03 -10.02
CA SER A 436 -8.51 24.72 -11.19
C SER A 436 -7.71 25.95 -10.78
N THR A 437 -6.39 25.91 -10.92
CA THR A 437 -5.51 27.01 -10.49
C THR A 437 -4.19 27.10 -11.24
N SER A 438 -3.62 28.30 -11.30
CA SER A 438 -2.26 28.56 -11.80
C SER A 438 -1.28 28.90 -10.68
N TYR A 439 -1.75 29.00 -9.45
CA TYR A 439 -0.94 29.44 -8.32
C TYR A 439 -1.61 29.06 -7.00
N THR A 440 -0.82 28.50 -6.11
CA THR A 440 -1.22 28.24 -4.72
C THR A 440 -0.13 28.75 -3.80
N PHE A 441 -0.45 28.94 -2.53
CA PHE A 441 0.56 29.21 -1.53
C PHE A 441 0.15 28.61 -0.20
N ILE A 442 1.15 28.29 0.61
CA ILE A 442 0.97 27.86 1.99
C ILE A 442 1.65 28.86 2.92
N GLN A 443 0.93 29.28 3.96
CA GLN A 443 1.43 30.21 4.96
C GLN A 443 1.65 29.51 6.30
N PHE A 444 2.69 29.96 6.99
CA PHE A 444 3.10 29.50 8.30
C PHE A 444 3.44 30.71 9.19
N GLY A 445 3.42 30.47 10.51
CA GLY A 445 3.70 31.51 11.48
C GLY A 445 2.51 32.45 11.75
N SER A 446 2.76 33.59 12.38
CA SER A 446 1.68 34.45 12.87
C SER A 446 1.13 35.42 11.82
N GLN A 447 -0.15 35.81 11.91
CA GLN A 447 -0.67 36.96 11.16
C GLN A 447 -0.90 38.15 12.10
N PRO A 448 0.06 39.09 12.19
CA PRO A 448 -0.12 40.29 12.99
C PRO A 448 -1.20 41.17 12.34
N GLY A 449 -2.38 41.27 12.97
CA GLY A 449 -3.45 42.17 12.52
C GLY A 449 -4.87 41.71 12.84
N GLY A 450 -5.09 40.41 13.05
CA GLY A 450 -6.38 39.90 13.50
C GLY A 450 -6.56 40.02 15.02
N PRO A 451 -7.79 40.29 15.51
CA PRO A 451 -8.06 40.39 16.96
C PRO A 451 -7.85 39.06 17.70
N VAL A 452 -7.80 37.93 16.97
CA VAL A 452 -7.71 36.58 17.52
C VAL A 452 -6.43 35.83 17.17
N GLU A 453 -5.62 36.32 16.23
CA GLU A 453 -4.36 35.67 15.81
C GLU A 453 -3.30 35.74 16.92
N SER A 454 -2.33 34.84 16.96
CA SER A 454 -1.30 34.77 18.01
C SER A 454 0.07 34.42 17.47
N LEU A 455 1.10 34.84 18.20
CA LEU A 455 2.49 34.56 17.85
C LEU A 455 2.83 33.07 18.04
N THR A 456 3.64 32.52 17.14
CA THR A 456 4.16 31.14 17.19
C THR A 456 5.66 31.15 17.50
N GLU A 457 6.09 31.97 18.46
CA GLU A 457 7.51 32.19 18.73
C GLU A 457 8.22 30.88 19.15
N GLY A 458 9.39 30.63 18.56
CA GLY A 458 10.19 29.41 18.71
C GLY A 458 9.66 28.17 17.99
N TRP A 459 8.47 28.23 17.36
CA TRP A 459 7.95 27.10 16.57
C TRP A 459 8.85 26.80 15.38
N ARG A 460 8.91 25.53 14.98
CA ARG A 460 9.72 25.09 13.85
C ARG A 460 8.91 24.23 12.91
N TRP A 461 9.12 24.42 11.62
CA TRP A 461 8.57 23.59 10.56
C TRP A 461 9.70 22.99 9.74
N SER A 462 9.55 21.72 9.40
CA SER A 462 10.54 20.99 8.60
C SER A 462 9.90 20.02 7.62
N ASN A 463 10.67 19.65 6.60
CA ASN A 463 10.33 18.57 5.66
C ASN A 463 8.98 18.78 4.97
N LEU A 464 8.73 20.00 4.47
CA LEU A 464 7.50 20.27 3.72
C LEU A 464 7.52 19.47 2.42
N ARG A 465 6.39 18.83 2.15
CA ARG A 465 6.08 18.19 0.87
C ARG A 465 4.63 18.51 0.52
N ALA A 466 4.43 19.22 -0.58
CA ALA A 466 3.12 19.54 -1.12
C ALA A 466 2.98 18.91 -2.51
N LEU A 467 2.05 17.98 -2.65
CA LEU A 467 1.82 17.22 -3.87
C LEU A 467 0.45 17.55 -4.45
N PHE A 468 0.42 17.91 -5.72
CA PHE A 468 -0.78 18.21 -6.48
C PHE A 468 -0.97 17.15 -7.57
N ILE A 469 -2.07 16.41 -7.51
CA ILE A 469 -2.40 15.27 -8.39
C ILE A 469 -3.54 15.67 -9.34
N PRO A 470 -3.38 15.52 -10.68
CA PRO A 470 -4.37 15.96 -11.69
C PRO A 470 -5.73 15.28 -11.68
#